data_AF-A0A2G7FYY7-F1
#
_entry.id   AF-A0A2G7FYY7-F1
#
_cell.length_a   1.000
_cell.length_b   1.000
_cell.length_c   1.000
_cell.angle_alpha   90.00
_cell.angle_beta   90.00
_cell.angle_gamma   90.00
#
_symmetry.space_group_name_H-M   'P 1'
#
loop_
_entity.id
_entity.type
_entity.pdbx_description
1 polymer ?
#
loop_
_entity_poly.entity_id
_entity_poly.type
_entity_poly.pdbx_seq_one_letter_code
_entity_poly.pdbx_strand_id
1 'polypeptide(L)'
;MESPTAAGCAKWDKVKGDIFMCIARSSITEEPAAASYHDLEKNSSFSKHIYAGGLQACIIVRYQKSPVGPYDELLWIPGAFRLPETRKTAYRATRIYVSDENAVYQGRSNWNVPKMLARFEFTESESNHLPYSKIKISTHKEGELFLELKLIPAFFNSRTILPLNSRFFPFNLRFVFPPLPESRDKQEDKRVGTTEWKQVF
;
A
#
# COMPACT_ATOMS: atom_id res chain seq x y z
N MET A 1 10.62 -22.73 24.91
CA MET A 1 10.46 -21.30 24.58
C MET A 1 11.16 -21.11 23.25
N GLU A 2 10.47 -21.43 22.15
CA GLU A 2 11.05 -21.45 20.81
C GLU A 2 11.12 -20.01 20.27
N SER A 3 12.31 -19.60 19.84
CA SER A 3 12.50 -18.35 19.10
C SER A 3 11.67 -18.41 17.81
N PRO A 4 10.97 -17.35 17.40
CA PRO A 4 10.34 -17.33 16.09
C PRO A 4 11.46 -17.32 15.05
N THR A 5 11.67 -18.48 14.43
CA THR A 5 12.49 -18.65 13.24
C THR A 5 12.14 -17.58 12.23
N ALA A 6 13.16 -16.91 11.71
CA ALA A 6 13.08 -16.00 10.58
C ALA A 6 12.28 -16.67 9.45
N ALA A 7 11.01 -16.27 9.30
CA ALA A 7 10.17 -16.72 8.21
C ALA A 7 10.81 -16.21 6.92
N GLY A 8 11.45 -17.12 6.18
CA GLY A 8 11.92 -16.84 4.83
C GLY A 8 10.79 -16.20 4.03
N CYS A 9 11.12 -15.18 3.24
CA CYS A 9 10.21 -14.42 2.38
C CYS A 9 9.12 -15.34 1.79
N ALA A 10 7.92 -15.31 2.38
CA ALA A 10 6.87 -16.24 2.01
C ALA A 10 6.51 -16.03 0.54
N LYS A 11 6.48 -17.11 -0.24
CA LYS A 11 6.10 -17.01 -1.66
C LYS A 11 4.64 -16.55 -1.74
N TRP A 12 4.40 -15.42 -2.40
CA TRP A 12 3.07 -14.83 -2.61
C TRP A 12 2.30 -15.57 -3.71
N ASP A 13 2.23 -16.90 -3.61
CA ASP A 13 1.51 -17.77 -4.53
C ASP A 13 0.08 -18.02 -4.02
N LYS A 14 -0.89 -18.12 -4.94
CA LYS A 14 -2.30 -18.44 -4.63
C LYS A 14 -3.02 -17.42 -3.73
N VAL A 15 -2.69 -16.14 -3.89
CA VAL A 15 -3.36 -15.01 -3.23
C VAL A 15 -4.77 -14.83 -3.80
N LYS A 16 -5.76 -14.58 -2.93
CA LYS A 16 -7.13 -14.22 -3.31
C LYS A 16 -7.52 -12.92 -2.61
N GLY A 17 -8.00 -11.96 -3.38
CA GLY A 17 -8.39 -10.65 -2.87
C GLY A 17 -9.33 -9.91 -3.81
N ASP A 18 -10.12 -9.00 -3.25
CA ASP A 18 -10.84 -7.98 -4.02
C ASP A 18 -9.96 -6.72 -4.12
N ILE A 19 -9.91 -6.09 -5.29
CA ILE A 19 -9.08 -4.89 -5.54
C ILE A 19 -9.98 -3.76 -6.02
N PHE A 20 -9.90 -2.62 -5.33
CA PHE A 20 -10.49 -1.35 -5.73
C PHE A 20 -9.37 -0.40 -6.07
N MET A 21 -9.41 0.18 -7.27
CA MET A 21 -8.31 0.98 -7.78
C MET A 21 -8.81 2.25 -8.43
N CYS A 22 -8.19 3.36 -8.06
CA CYS A 22 -8.30 4.62 -8.76
C CYS A 22 -6.92 4.99 -9.29
N ILE A 23 -6.82 5.21 -10.61
CA ILE A 23 -5.60 5.69 -11.26
C ILE A 23 -5.88 7.09 -11.77
N ALA A 24 -4.99 8.02 -11.43
CA ALA A 24 -4.99 9.36 -11.96
C ALA A 24 -3.63 9.65 -12.61
N ARG A 25 -3.58 10.63 -13.51
CA ARG A 25 -2.30 11.16 -14.01
C ARG A 25 -2.04 12.48 -13.31
N SER A 26 -0.89 12.60 -12.65
CA SER A 26 -0.50 13.86 -12.03
C SER A 26 -0.21 14.90 -13.12
N SER A 27 -0.76 16.10 -12.97
CA SER A 27 -0.46 17.27 -13.81
C SER A 27 0.73 18.03 -13.21
N ILE A 28 1.90 17.95 -13.86
CA ILE A 28 3.06 18.87 -13.71
C ILE A 28 3.28 19.35 -12.27
N THR A 29 3.56 18.44 -11.33
CA THR A 29 4.01 18.82 -9.98
C THR A 29 5.47 18.41 -9.79
N GLU A 30 6.26 19.29 -9.17
CA GLU A 30 7.67 19.02 -8.83
C GLU A 30 7.80 18.15 -7.57
N GLU A 31 6.73 18.06 -6.78
CA GLU A 31 6.65 17.30 -5.54
C GLU A 31 5.35 16.47 -5.47
N PRO A 32 5.33 15.36 -4.71
CA PRO A 32 4.10 14.64 -4.41
C PRO A 32 3.20 15.49 -3.50
N ALA A 33 1.89 15.23 -3.50
CA ALA A 33 0.94 15.95 -2.65
C ALA A 33 1.39 15.95 -1.16
N ALA A 34 1.13 17.03 -0.42
CA ALA A 34 1.66 17.24 0.94
C ALA A 34 1.37 16.10 1.94
N ALA A 35 0.26 15.36 1.74
CA ALA A 35 -0.14 14.21 2.55
C ALA A 35 0.35 12.85 2.01
N SER A 36 1.33 12.83 1.09
CA SER A 36 1.78 11.58 0.45
C SER A 36 2.63 10.69 1.35
N TYR A 37 3.15 11.19 2.47
CA TYR A 37 3.96 10.42 3.41
C TYR A 37 3.30 10.39 4.78
N HIS A 38 3.46 9.27 5.48
CA HIS A 38 3.22 9.19 6.93
C HIS A 38 4.15 10.12 7.70
N ASP A 39 3.75 10.57 8.89
CA ASP A 39 4.50 11.60 9.64
C ASP A 39 5.93 11.18 10.01
N LEU A 40 6.11 9.89 10.33
CA LEU A 40 7.43 9.31 10.64
C LEU A 40 8.34 9.34 9.40
N GLU A 41 7.83 8.90 8.24
CA GLU A 41 8.58 8.84 6.99
C GLU A 41 8.81 10.21 6.36
N LYS A 42 7.85 11.14 6.51
CA LYS A 42 7.88 12.51 5.97
C LYS A 42 9.13 13.27 6.40
N ASN A 43 9.58 13.08 7.64
CA ASN A 43 10.71 13.80 8.22
C ASN A 43 12.05 13.03 8.12
N SER A 44 12.06 11.90 7.42
CA SER A 44 13.23 11.01 7.31
C SER A 44 13.92 11.12 5.95
N SER A 45 15.00 10.36 5.73
CA SER A 45 15.61 10.20 4.42
C SER A 45 14.65 9.60 3.37
N PHE A 46 13.60 8.89 3.81
CA PHE A 46 12.62 8.27 2.91
C PHE A 46 11.98 9.27 1.95
N SER A 47 11.65 10.48 2.43
CA SER A 47 10.99 11.53 1.65
C SER A 47 11.93 12.42 0.85
N LYS A 48 13.24 12.43 1.13
CA LYS A 48 14.24 13.36 0.54
C LYS A 48 14.73 12.97 -0.85
N HIS A 49 13.86 12.34 -1.65
CA HIS A 49 14.20 11.83 -2.98
C HIS A 49 13.60 12.70 -4.07
N ILE A 50 14.26 12.72 -5.24
CA ILE A 50 13.81 13.51 -6.38
C ILE A 50 12.57 12.86 -6.99
N TYR A 51 11.42 13.53 -6.83
CA TYR A 51 10.17 13.13 -7.45
C TYR A 51 10.25 13.28 -8.97
N ALA A 52 9.70 12.30 -9.69
CA ALA A 52 9.72 12.22 -11.15
C ALA A 52 8.32 12.20 -11.77
N GLY A 53 7.26 12.32 -10.96
CA GLY A 53 5.88 12.33 -11.45
C GLY A 53 5.41 10.97 -11.96
N GLY A 54 4.42 11.00 -12.85
CA GLY A 54 3.85 9.82 -13.48
C GLY A 54 2.40 9.55 -13.06
N LEU A 55 2.01 8.29 -13.12
CA LEU A 55 0.68 7.85 -12.68
C LEU A 55 0.59 7.81 -11.16
N GLN A 56 -0.54 8.27 -10.66
CA GLN A 56 -0.93 8.16 -9.28
C GLN A 56 -1.91 7.01 -9.12
N ALA A 57 -1.77 6.27 -8.01
CA ALA A 57 -2.67 5.16 -7.71
C ALA A 57 -3.09 5.22 -6.25
N CYS A 58 -4.39 5.09 -6.01
CA CYS A 58 -4.95 4.69 -4.74
C CYS A 58 -5.54 3.30 -4.91
N ILE A 59 -5.02 2.32 -4.18
CA ILE A 59 -5.45 0.92 -4.27
C ILE A 59 -5.88 0.44 -2.90
N ILE A 60 -7.09 -0.10 -2.81
CA ILE A 60 -7.59 -0.83 -1.65
C ILE A 60 -7.65 -2.30 -2.03
N VAL A 61 -7.11 -3.16 -1.18
CA VAL A 61 -7.12 -4.60 -1.36
C VAL A 61 -7.71 -5.24 -0.12
N ARG A 62 -8.67 -6.14 -0.30
CA ARG A 62 -9.17 -7.02 0.75
C ARG A 62 -8.67 -8.43 0.48
N TYR A 63 -7.59 -8.85 1.13
CA TYR A 63 -7.06 -10.20 0.96
C TYR A 63 -7.89 -11.19 1.76
N GLN A 64 -8.63 -12.07 1.09
CA GLN A 64 -9.26 -13.22 1.75
C GLN A 64 -8.28 -14.38 1.97
N LYS A 65 -7.21 -14.46 1.16
CA LYS A 65 -6.15 -15.45 1.32
C LYS A 65 -4.80 -14.87 0.92
N SER A 66 -3.84 -14.93 1.83
CA SER A 66 -2.42 -14.60 1.58
C SER A 66 -1.51 -15.52 2.41
N PRO A 67 -0.18 -15.55 2.15
CA PRO A 67 0.76 -16.33 2.96
C PRO A 67 0.82 -15.91 4.44
N VAL A 68 0.37 -14.69 4.77
CA VAL A 68 0.38 -14.15 6.14
C VAL A 68 -1.01 -14.12 6.78
N GLY A 69 -2.00 -14.73 6.13
CA GLY A 69 -3.42 -14.69 6.54
C GLY A 69 -4.23 -13.61 5.82
N PRO A 70 -5.54 -13.54 6.07
CA PRO A 70 -6.39 -12.49 5.51
C PRO A 70 -6.07 -11.13 6.16
N TYR A 71 -6.01 -10.08 5.36
CA TYR A 71 -5.83 -8.71 5.83
C TYR A 71 -6.27 -7.71 4.76
N ASP A 72 -6.51 -6.48 5.17
CA ASP A 72 -6.89 -5.38 4.28
C ASP A 72 -5.72 -4.40 4.12
N GLU A 73 -5.60 -3.79 2.95
CA GLU A 73 -4.51 -2.88 2.61
C GLU A 73 -5.04 -1.68 1.81
N LEU A 74 -4.67 -0.47 2.21
CA LEU A 74 -4.80 0.74 1.41
C LEU A 74 -3.39 1.24 1.10
N LEU A 75 -3.06 1.41 -0.17
CA LEU A 75 -1.78 1.95 -0.61
C LEU A 75 -1.97 3.18 -1.50
N TRP A 76 -1.13 4.17 -1.25
CA TRP A 76 -0.99 5.39 -2.04
C TRP A 76 0.35 5.39 -2.76
N ILE A 77 0.29 5.44 -4.09
CA ILE A 77 1.43 5.61 -4.99
C ILE A 77 1.32 7.02 -5.58
N PRO A 78 2.07 8.01 -5.08
CA PRO A 78 2.03 9.37 -5.62
C PRO A 78 2.72 9.50 -6.98
N GLY A 79 3.57 8.54 -7.36
CA GLY A 79 4.32 8.58 -8.61
C GLY A 79 5.67 7.88 -8.49
N ALA A 80 6.55 8.20 -9.44
CA ALA A 80 7.91 7.70 -9.51
C ALA A 80 8.93 8.66 -8.88
N PHE A 81 10.08 8.10 -8.50
CA PHE A 81 11.21 8.80 -7.91
C PHE A 81 12.51 8.39 -8.59
N ARG A 82 13.49 9.30 -8.66
CA ARG A 82 14.83 8.97 -9.18
C ARG A 82 15.65 8.25 -8.12
N LEU A 83 16.27 7.14 -8.53
CA LEU A 83 17.17 6.36 -7.70
C LEU A 83 18.53 7.07 -7.56
N PRO A 84 19.10 7.21 -6.36
CA PRO A 84 20.35 7.95 -6.15
C PRO A 84 21.52 7.44 -6.99
N GLU A 85 21.70 6.11 -7.05
CA GLU A 85 22.87 5.51 -7.70
C GLU A 85 22.75 5.43 -9.22
N THR A 86 21.57 5.09 -9.74
CA THR A 86 21.39 4.78 -11.18
C THR A 86 20.73 5.88 -11.98
N ARG A 87 20.17 6.90 -11.30
CA ARG A 87 19.29 7.96 -11.87
C ARG A 87 18.05 7.46 -12.61
N LYS A 88 17.80 6.15 -12.64
CA LYS A 88 16.59 5.54 -13.18
C LYS A 88 15.39 5.93 -12.31
N THR A 89 14.20 5.91 -12.89
CA THR A 89 12.94 6.15 -12.16
C THR A 89 12.30 4.84 -11.74
N ALA A 90 11.74 4.82 -10.53
CA ALA A 90 10.95 3.71 -10.00
C ALA A 90 9.73 4.24 -9.24
N TYR A 91 8.58 3.56 -9.35
CA TYR A 91 7.40 3.89 -8.56
C TYR A 91 7.63 3.54 -7.08
N ARG A 92 6.91 4.24 -6.20
CA ARG A 92 6.94 3.97 -4.76
C ARG A 92 5.56 4.17 -4.15
N ALA A 93 5.12 3.21 -3.35
CA ALA A 93 4.01 3.43 -2.43
C ALA A 93 4.53 4.14 -1.18
N THR A 94 4.18 5.41 -1.00
CA THR A 94 4.74 6.27 0.06
C THR A 94 3.89 6.29 1.32
N ARG A 95 2.64 5.81 1.22
CA ARG A 95 1.71 5.68 2.32
C ARG A 95 0.96 4.37 2.19
N ILE A 96 1.08 3.49 3.18
CA ILE A 96 0.33 2.24 3.22
C ILE A 96 -0.29 2.04 4.60
N TYR A 97 -1.55 1.65 4.61
CA TYR A 97 -2.32 1.27 5.78
C TYR A 97 -2.71 -0.19 5.67
N VAL A 98 -2.64 -0.94 6.77
CA VAL A 98 -3.06 -2.34 6.82
C VAL A 98 -3.84 -2.66 8.08
N SER A 99 -4.69 -3.68 8.03
CA SER A 99 -5.50 -4.13 9.17
C SER A 99 -4.79 -5.09 10.13
N ASP A 100 -3.56 -5.50 9.82
CA ASP A 100 -2.85 -6.57 10.53
C ASP A 100 -1.41 -6.15 10.92
N GLU A 101 -1.05 -6.42 12.18
CA GLU A 101 0.25 -6.07 12.76
C GLU A 101 1.43 -6.82 12.12
N ASN A 102 1.22 -8.08 11.79
CA ASN A 102 2.23 -8.92 11.18
C ASN A 102 2.52 -8.45 9.74
N ALA A 103 1.48 -8.00 9.02
CA ALA A 103 1.63 -7.34 7.73
C ALA A 103 2.45 -6.04 7.84
N VAL A 104 2.28 -5.24 8.91
CA VAL A 104 3.14 -4.06 9.16
C VAL A 104 4.59 -4.48 9.35
N TYR A 105 4.85 -5.38 10.30
CA TYR A 105 6.19 -5.80 10.65
C TYR A 105 6.94 -6.35 9.44
N GLN A 106 6.36 -7.35 8.76
CA GLN A 106 6.97 -7.98 7.59
C GLN A 106 7.11 -7.02 6.41
N GLY A 107 6.09 -6.17 6.17
CA GLY A 107 6.11 -5.13 5.14
C GLY A 107 7.34 -4.23 5.24
N ARG A 108 7.58 -3.74 6.46
CA ARG A 108 8.70 -2.84 6.76
C ARG A 108 10.02 -3.59 6.78
N SER A 109 10.11 -4.67 7.55
CA SER A 109 11.35 -5.41 7.78
C SER A 109 11.88 -6.07 6.52
N ASN A 110 11.00 -6.66 5.68
CA ASN A 110 11.43 -7.41 4.50
C ASN A 110 11.58 -6.55 3.25
N TRP A 111 10.80 -5.48 3.10
CA TRP A 111 10.70 -4.75 1.82
C TRP A 111 10.78 -3.22 1.92
N ASN A 112 11.01 -2.66 3.12
CA ASN A 112 11.01 -1.20 3.37
C ASN A 112 9.72 -0.49 2.95
N VAL A 113 8.60 -1.19 3.01
CA VAL A 113 7.30 -0.61 2.67
C VAL A 113 6.77 0.13 3.90
N PRO A 114 6.40 1.43 3.81
CA PRO A 114 6.02 2.25 4.96
C PRO A 114 4.59 1.94 5.43
N LYS A 115 4.35 0.70 5.87
CA LYS A 115 3.07 0.25 6.38
C LYS A 115 2.84 0.81 7.79
N MET A 116 1.58 1.11 8.10
CA MET A 116 1.08 1.39 9.45
C MET A 116 -0.30 0.77 9.64
N LEU A 117 -0.74 0.61 10.88
CA LEU A 117 -2.06 0.05 11.19
C LEU A 117 -3.19 1.04 10.89
N ALA A 118 -4.31 0.50 10.41
CA ALA A 118 -5.61 1.17 10.32
C ALA A 118 -6.73 0.16 10.53
N ARG A 119 -7.95 0.65 10.75
CA ARG A 119 -9.16 -0.19 10.78
C ARG A 119 -9.87 -0.07 9.44
N PHE A 120 -10.35 -1.20 8.94
CA PHE A 120 -11.07 -1.30 7.68
C PHE A 120 -12.45 -1.86 7.94
N GLU A 121 -13.47 -1.23 7.39
CA GLU A 121 -14.84 -1.71 7.44
C GLU A 121 -15.40 -1.73 6.02
N PHE A 122 -15.91 -2.89 5.61
CA PHE A 122 -16.61 -3.03 4.34
C PHE A 122 -18.06 -3.39 4.63
N THR A 123 -18.98 -2.63 4.06
CA THR A 123 -20.40 -2.95 4.10
C THR A 123 -20.73 -3.76 2.85
N GLU A 124 -21.24 -4.97 3.03
CA GLU A 124 -21.71 -5.80 1.93
C GLU A 124 -22.80 -5.08 1.12
N SER A 125 -22.92 -5.44 -0.15
CA SER A 125 -23.98 -4.95 -1.02
C SER A 125 -25.06 -6.00 -1.17
N GLU A 126 -26.32 -5.57 -1.23
CA GLU A 126 -27.43 -6.42 -1.68
C GLU A 126 -27.42 -6.58 -3.22
N SER A 127 -26.56 -5.84 -3.92
CA SER A 127 -26.42 -5.90 -5.37
C SER A 127 -25.59 -7.10 -5.82
N ASN A 128 -26.03 -7.78 -6.88
CA ASN A 128 -25.25 -8.82 -7.54
C ASN A 128 -24.04 -8.27 -8.33
N HIS A 129 -23.88 -6.96 -8.46
CA HIS A 129 -22.87 -6.35 -9.36
C HIS A 129 -21.59 -5.90 -8.66
N LEU A 130 -21.68 -5.46 -7.40
CA LEU A 130 -20.54 -5.01 -6.59
C LEU A 130 -20.63 -5.70 -5.22
N PRO A 131 -19.57 -6.34 -4.71
CA PRO A 131 -19.63 -7.08 -3.45
C PRO A 131 -19.82 -6.18 -2.21
N TYR A 132 -19.47 -4.90 -2.32
CA TYR A 132 -19.58 -3.93 -1.23
C TYR A 132 -20.29 -2.66 -1.69
N SER A 133 -21.07 -2.07 -0.80
CA SER A 133 -21.76 -0.78 -0.97
C SER A 133 -20.98 0.37 -0.36
N LYS A 134 -20.11 0.08 0.62
CA LYS A 134 -19.32 1.09 1.34
C LYS A 134 -18.01 0.51 1.85
N ILE A 135 -16.96 1.34 1.85
CA ILE A 135 -15.67 1.06 2.48
C ILE A 135 -15.32 2.25 3.38
N LYS A 136 -14.95 1.98 4.63
CA LYS A 136 -14.44 2.98 5.58
C LYS A 136 -13.07 2.59 6.08
N ILE A 137 -12.19 3.57 6.24
CA ILE A 137 -10.86 3.39 6.80
C ILE A 137 -10.60 4.47 7.85
N SER A 138 -10.20 4.03 9.05
CA SER A 138 -9.96 4.89 10.21
C SER A 138 -8.63 4.60 10.90
N THR A 139 -8.16 5.54 11.72
CA THR A 139 -6.93 5.37 12.49
C THR A 139 -7.05 4.20 13.47
N HIS A 140 -5.96 3.47 13.70
CA HIS A 140 -6.00 2.30 14.57
C HIS A 140 -6.25 2.64 16.04
N LYS A 141 -5.61 3.72 16.53
CA LYS A 141 -5.68 4.15 17.94
C LYS A 141 -6.92 4.98 18.24
N GLU A 142 -7.12 6.12 17.58
CA GLU A 142 -8.26 7.01 17.87
C GLU A 142 -9.57 6.61 17.17
N GLY A 143 -9.51 5.81 16.09
CA GLY A 143 -10.69 5.49 15.29
C GLY A 143 -11.17 6.65 14.42
N GLU A 144 -10.32 7.65 14.16
CA GLU A 144 -10.67 8.80 13.32
C GLU A 144 -10.82 8.36 11.86
N LEU A 145 -11.99 8.63 11.26
CA LEU A 145 -12.30 8.29 9.88
C LEU A 145 -11.58 9.24 8.92
N PHE A 146 -10.73 8.71 8.04
CA PHE A 146 -10.03 9.51 7.04
C PHE A 146 -10.36 9.13 5.59
N LEU A 147 -11.04 8.00 5.37
CA LEU A 147 -11.57 7.62 4.06
C LEU A 147 -12.95 6.97 4.21
N GLU A 148 -13.93 7.48 3.46
CA GLU A 148 -15.21 6.83 3.22
C GLU A 148 -15.48 6.78 1.71
N LEU A 149 -15.68 5.59 1.18
CA LEU A 149 -16.07 5.36 -0.21
C LEU A 149 -17.48 4.78 -0.24
N LYS A 150 -18.37 5.41 -1.00
CA LYS A 150 -19.68 4.86 -1.34
C LYS A 150 -19.61 4.29 -2.76
N LEU A 151 -19.86 2.99 -2.87
CA LEU A 151 -19.75 2.27 -4.14
C LEU A 151 -21.15 2.16 -4.74
N ILE A 152 -21.35 2.86 -5.85
CA ILE A 152 -22.59 2.81 -6.62
C ILE A 152 -22.33 2.11 -7.96
N PRO A 153 -23.23 1.22 -8.42
CA PRO A 153 -23.10 0.64 -9.75
C PRO A 153 -23.12 1.73 -10.81
N ALA A 154 -22.11 1.76 -11.69
CA ALA A 154 -22.20 2.52 -12.92
C ALA A 154 -23.21 1.81 -13.85
N PHE A 155 -24.28 2.50 -14.23
CA PHE A 155 -25.22 1.98 -15.23
C PHE A 155 -24.49 1.78 -16.57
N PHE A 156 -24.65 0.59 -17.15
CA PHE A 156 -23.99 0.04 -18.34
C PHE A 156 -22.55 -0.50 -18.12
N ASN A 157 -22.40 -1.83 -18.28
CA ASN A 157 -21.17 -2.57 -18.63
C ASN A 157 -20.04 -2.79 -17.58
N SER A 158 -20.30 -2.76 -16.27
CA SER A 158 -19.25 -2.91 -15.24
C SER A 158 -18.78 -4.34 -14.92
N ARG A 159 -19.10 -5.35 -15.75
CA ARG A 159 -18.57 -6.73 -15.64
C ARG A 159 -17.62 -7.09 -16.78
N THR A 160 -16.67 -6.23 -17.11
CA THR A 160 -15.50 -6.71 -17.85
C THR A 160 -14.59 -7.46 -16.87
N ILE A 161 -14.81 -8.77 -16.76
CA ILE A 161 -13.83 -9.70 -16.17
C ILE A 161 -12.65 -9.73 -17.15
N LEU A 162 -11.83 -8.68 -17.12
CA LEU A 162 -10.55 -8.70 -17.79
C LEU A 162 -9.63 -9.54 -16.92
N PRO A 163 -9.05 -10.64 -17.42
CA PRO A 163 -7.96 -11.28 -16.72
C PRO A 163 -6.85 -10.23 -16.57
N LEU A 164 -6.67 -9.70 -15.36
CA LEU A 164 -5.62 -8.75 -15.03
C LEU A 164 -4.27 -9.50 -15.13
N ASN A 165 -3.76 -9.66 -16.35
CA ASN A 165 -2.37 -10.00 -16.54
C ASN A 165 -1.56 -8.78 -16.12
N SER A 166 -0.60 -8.97 -15.21
CA SER A 166 0.29 -7.92 -14.71
C SER A 166 1.03 -7.16 -15.82
N ARG A 167 1.14 -7.75 -17.02
CA ARG A 167 1.64 -7.09 -18.24
C ARG A 167 0.80 -5.91 -18.73
N PHE A 168 -0.50 -5.89 -18.44
CA PHE A 168 -1.41 -4.77 -18.79
C PHE A 168 -1.56 -3.76 -17.65
N PHE A 169 -0.86 -3.98 -16.53
CA PHE A 169 -0.82 -3.01 -15.46
C PHE A 169 0.00 -1.80 -15.92
N PRO A 170 -0.52 -0.57 -15.82
CA PRO A 170 0.14 0.60 -16.39
C PRO A 170 1.36 1.06 -15.58
N PHE A 171 1.69 0.35 -14.49
CA PHE A 171 2.86 0.59 -13.66
C PHE A 171 3.91 -0.48 -13.95
N ASN A 172 5.16 -0.05 -14.11
CA ASN A 172 6.28 -0.96 -13.91
C ASN A 172 6.23 -1.38 -12.44
N LEU A 173 5.94 -2.67 -12.19
CA LEU A 173 5.77 -3.23 -10.85
C LEU A 173 7.07 -3.24 -10.04
N ARG A 174 8.19 -2.86 -10.65
CA ARG A 174 9.47 -2.67 -9.95
C ARG A 174 9.38 -1.49 -8.99
N PHE A 175 9.10 -1.79 -7.73
CA PHE A 175 9.13 -0.84 -6.64
C PHE A 175 10.50 -0.85 -5.97
N VAL A 176 11.02 0.34 -5.67
CA VAL A 176 12.29 0.50 -4.98
C VAL A 176 12.11 1.45 -3.80
N PHE A 177 12.50 0.97 -2.61
CA PHE A 177 12.23 1.61 -1.34
C PHE A 177 13.53 1.92 -0.59
N PRO A 178 13.73 3.17 -0.14
CA PRO A 178 14.85 3.54 0.70
C PRO A 178 14.65 2.99 2.12
N PRO A 179 15.70 3.04 2.95
CA PRO A 179 15.60 2.67 4.36
C PRO A 179 14.47 3.43 5.08
N LEU A 180 13.82 2.75 6.03
CA LEU A 180 12.74 3.33 6.83
C LEU A 180 13.24 3.81 8.20
N PRO A 181 12.72 4.93 8.71
CA PRO A 181 12.89 5.29 10.12
C PRO A 181 12.20 4.29 11.05
N GLU A 182 12.73 4.15 12.26
CA GLU A 182 12.13 3.36 13.34
C GLU A 182 11.19 4.24 14.18
N SER A 183 10.03 3.69 14.55
CA SER A 183 9.11 4.34 15.50
C SER A 183 9.60 4.19 16.94
N ARG A 184 9.32 5.18 17.79
CA ARG A 184 9.62 5.11 19.24
C ARG A 184 8.85 3.97 19.92
N ASP A 185 7.63 3.71 19.47
CA ASP A 185 6.72 2.73 20.05
C ASP A 185 6.65 1.44 19.22
N LYS A 186 7.78 1.04 18.61
CA LYS A 186 7.85 -0.12 17.68
C LYS A 186 7.31 -1.44 18.24
N GLN A 187 7.28 -1.59 19.56
CA GLN A 187 6.72 -2.77 20.22
C GLN A 187 5.20 -2.81 20.08
N GLU A 188 4.55 -1.65 20.04
CA GLU A 188 3.11 -1.49 19.91
C GLU A 188 2.69 -1.38 18.43
N ASP A 189 3.33 -0.51 17.65
CA ASP A 189 2.88 -0.22 16.28
C ASP A 189 3.56 -1.08 15.19
N LYS A 190 4.55 -1.90 15.58
CA LYS A 190 5.38 -2.75 14.72
C LYS A 190 6.15 -1.99 13.63
N ARG A 191 6.29 -0.66 13.76
CA ARG A 191 6.96 0.19 12.76
C ARG A 191 8.47 0.19 12.93
N VAL A 192 9.07 -0.97 12.65
CA VAL A 192 10.53 -1.15 12.67
C VAL A 192 11.23 -0.34 11.58
N GLY A 193 12.44 0.11 11.86
CA GLY A 193 13.31 0.79 10.91
C GLY A 193 14.19 -0.19 10.14
N THR A 194 14.82 0.30 9.08
CA THR A 194 15.78 -0.45 8.26
C THR A 194 16.94 0.45 7.85
N THR A 195 18.03 -0.15 7.38
CA THR A 195 19.29 0.56 7.07
C THR A 195 19.67 0.53 5.59
N GLU A 196 19.18 -0.46 4.85
CA GLU A 196 19.56 -0.71 3.46
C GLU A 196 18.39 -0.48 2.51
N TRP A 197 18.69 -0.21 1.24
CA TRP A 197 17.69 -0.13 0.18
C TRP A 197 17.11 -1.50 -0.16
N LYS A 198 15.83 -1.53 -0.52
CA LYS A 198 15.15 -2.76 -0.93
C LYS A 198 14.40 -2.59 -2.24
N GLN A 199 14.43 -3.63 -3.06
CA GLN A 199 13.66 -3.72 -4.29
C GLN A 199 12.61 -4.82 -4.16
N VAL A 200 11.41 -4.53 -4.64
CA VAL A 200 10.30 -5.47 -4.76
C VAL A 200 9.95 -5.56 -6.24
N PHE A 201 9.97 -6.81 -6.76
CA PHE A 201 9.83 -7.24 -8.15
C PHE A 201 9.71 -6.17 -9.23
#